data_AF-W2L8V6-F1
#
_entry.id   AF-W2L8V6-F1
#
_cell.length_a   1.000
_cell.length_b   1.000
_cell.length_c   1.000
_cell.angle_alpha   90.00
_cell.angle_beta   90.00
_cell.angle_gamma   90.00
#
_symmetry.space_group_name_H-M   'P 1'
#
loop_
_entity.id
_entity.type
_entity.pdbx_description
1 polymer ?
#
loop_
_entity_poly.entity_id
_entity_poly.type
_entity_poly.pdbx_seq_one_letter_code
_entity_poly.pdbx_strand_id
1 'polypeptide(L)'
;MKFVDLFIQTVMLLQILENGLPIALVAVFTVIVAANALWCAILMFLPLKQAVLVENFVDLIFDLLIAVGYPMILVCYCLSAFKFDRAKLTINLAAFPQGWMEQSASTIADPVQTVVIYKTLKSLRISSVFNFFTRMGINVTLWFKLHRITNFMNNPRSQTSSIYPKRNRVAASSLVVFTLLVIVYVEESTRTSARACYPHPECVMNARRWIMLEKDSLTQCPCLALIDNDIAPKTYAEWMNPKNVTTKVAQLATTGFLQIVQLTNRKLEVIPEELRGCTDMRYISLVYTHTQTFPVWIHELTQLEY
;
A
#
# COMPACT_ATOMS: atom_id res chain seq x y z
N MET A 1 16.37 17.03 14.45
CA MET A 1 15.33 17.21 13.42
C MET A 1 15.44 16.18 12.31
N LYS A 2 16.59 16.01 11.63
CA LYS A 2 16.67 15.09 10.49
C LYS A 2 16.42 13.60 10.82
N PHE A 3 16.94 13.11 11.94
CA PHE A 3 16.66 11.72 12.35
C PHE A 3 15.17 11.45 12.62
N VAL A 4 14.45 12.45 13.16
CA VAL A 4 13.00 12.34 13.38
C VAL A 4 12.26 12.31 12.04
N ASP A 5 12.68 13.16 11.09
CA ASP A 5 12.16 13.17 9.72
C ASP A 5 12.37 11.80 9.05
N LEU A 6 13.60 11.30 8.99
CA LEU A 6 13.91 9.97 8.44
C LEU A 6 13.18 8.83 9.15
N PHE A 7 12.98 8.92 10.47
CA PHE A 7 12.20 7.95 11.22
C PHE A 7 10.74 7.94 10.78
N ILE A 8 10.08 9.10 10.69
CA ILE A 8 8.69 9.19 10.21
C ILE A 8 8.57 8.68 8.77
N GLN A 9 9.54 9.03 7.91
CA GLN A 9 9.58 8.55 6.53
C GLN A 9 9.76 7.03 6.43
N THR A 10 10.61 6.45 7.28
CA THR A 10 10.81 4.99 7.36
C THR A 10 9.54 4.30 7.82
N VAL A 11 8.88 4.86 8.83
CA VAL A 11 7.59 4.36 9.32
C VAL A 11 6.53 4.37 8.21
N MET A 12 6.43 5.44 7.43
CA MET A 12 5.51 5.50 6.29
C MET A 12 5.86 4.46 5.22
N LEU A 13 7.15 4.26 4.94
CA LEU A 13 7.59 3.22 4.01
C LEU A 13 7.15 1.83 4.49
N LEU A 14 7.29 1.53 5.78
CA LEU A 14 6.79 0.28 6.36
C LEU A 14 5.28 0.15 6.22
N GLN A 15 4.50 1.22 6.48
CA GLN A 15 3.05 1.21 6.25
C GLN A 15 2.70 0.93 4.78
N ILE A 16 3.45 1.50 3.83
CA ILE A 16 3.25 1.29 2.39
C ILE A 16 3.50 -0.17 2.01
N LEU A 17 4.54 -0.79 2.59
CA LEU A 17 4.86 -2.21 2.41
C LEU A 17 3.76 -3.10 2.98
N GLU A 18 3.31 -2.83 4.20
CA GLU A 18 2.24 -3.59 4.89
C GLU A 18 0.88 -3.49 4.19
N ASN A 19 0.55 -2.34 3.62
CA ASN A 19 -0.71 -2.15 2.89
C ASN A 19 -0.73 -2.85 1.51
N GLY A 20 0.42 -3.36 1.05
CA GLY A 20 0.52 -4.07 -0.23
C GLY A 20 0.31 -3.18 -1.46
N LEU A 21 0.67 -1.90 -1.41
CA LEU A 21 0.52 -0.98 -2.55
C LEU A 21 1.24 -1.51 -3.80
N PRO A 22 0.90 -1.15 -5.04
CA PRO A 22 1.63 -1.57 -6.24
C PRO A 22 3.16 -1.32 -6.18
N ILE A 23 3.97 -2.23 -6.77
CA ILE A 23 5.45 -2.21 -6.69
C ILE A 23 6.02 -0.89 -7.19
N ALA A 24 5.45 -0.33 -8.26
CA ALA A 24 5.87 0.96 -8.81
C ALA A 24 5.79 2.09 -7.77
N LEU A 25 4.71 2.15 -6.97
CA LEU A 25 4.54 3.17 -5.93
C LEU A 25 5.51 2.97 -4.76
N VAL A 26 5.80 1.72 -4.41
CA VAL A 26 6.80 1.39 -3.38
C VAL A 26 8.20 1.80 -3.82
N ALA A 27 8.56 1.51 -5.07
CA ALA A 27 9.84 1.92 -5.64
C ALA A 27 10.00 3.45 -5.63
N VAL A 28 8.97 4.19 -6.07
CA VAL A 28 8.97 5.66 -6.03
C VAL A 28 9.21 6.18 -4.62
N PHE A 29 8.47 5.69 -3.62
CA PHE A 29 8.63 6.14 -2.24
C PHE A 29 10.02 5.80 -1.68
N THR A 30 10.51 4.60 -1.96
CA THR A 30 11.84 4.14 -1.53
C THR A 30 12.95 5.03 -2.12
N VAL A 31 12.84 5.39 -3.39
CA VAL A 31 13.77 6.32 -4.05
C VAL A 31 13.73 7.71 -3.40
N ILE A 32 12.55 8.23 -3.06
CA ILE A 32 12.42 9.52 -2.37
C ILE A 32 13.14 9.48 -1.02
N VAL A 33 12.92 8.45 -0.19
CA VAL A 33 13.56 8.30 1.13
C VAL A 33 15.08 8.12 1.01
N ALA A 34 15.52 7.26 0.08
CA ALA A 34 16.94 7.02 -0.19
C ALA A 34 17.65 8.30 -0.67
N ALA A 35 17.06 9.01 -1.63
CA ALA A 35 17.60 10.27 -2.14
C ALA A 35 17.67 11.35 -1.05
N ASN A 36 16.68 11.40 -0.17
CA ASN A 36 16.66 12.33 0.97
C ASN A 36 17.86 12.08 1.91
N ALA A 37 18.11 10.82 2.28
CA ALA A 37 19.24 10.45 3.14
C ALA A 37 20.60 10.70 2.46
N LEU A 38 20.74 10.36 1.18
CA LEU A 38 21.96 10.59 0.40
C LEU A 38 22.27 12.08 0.23
N TRP A 39 21.25 12.90 -0.04
CA TRP A 39 21.46 14.32 -0.20
C TRP A 39 21.96 14.97 1.10
N CYS A 40 21.46 14.51 2.25
CA CYS A 40 22.00 14.93 3.56
C CYS A 40 23.47 14.55 3.72
N ALA A 41 23.88 13.33 3.32
CA ALA A 41 25.27 12.91 3.38
C ALA A 41 26.16 13.77 2.45
N ILE A 42 25.67 14.10 1.24
CA ILE A 42 26.37 14.95 0.27
C ILE A 42 26.56 16.38 0.83
N LEU A 43 25.52 16.97 1.41
CA LEU A 43 25.58 18.31 2.01
C LEU A 43 26.57 18.41 3.18
N MET A 44 26.84 17.32 3.91
CA MET A 44 27.85 17.31 4.97
C MET A 44 29.29 17.52 4.46
N PHE A 45 29.55 17.26 3.18
CA PHE A 45 30.87 17.37 2.54
C PHE A 45 31.03 18.60 1.64
N LEU A 46 29.94 19.26 1.24
CA LEU A 46 30.00 20.42 0.35
C LEU A 46 30.32 21.72 1.11
N PRO A 47 31.41 22.44 0.77
CA PRO A 47 31.74 23.73 1.35
C PRO A 47 30.92 24.86 0.70
N LEU A 48 29.60 24.84 0.90
CA LEU A 48 28.70 25.86 0.36
C LEU A 48 28.74 27.15 1.20
N LYS A 49 28.94 28.31 0.56
CA LYS A 49 28.87 29.64 1.20
C LYS A 49 27.49 29.92 1.81
N GLN A 50 26.42 29.42 1.18
CA GLN A 50 25.03 29.46 1.67
C GLN A 50 24.54 28.06 2.10
N ALA A 51 25.39 27.26 2.76
CA ALA A 51 25.05 25.90 3.17
C ALA A 51 23.71 25.83 3.93
N VAL A 52 23.46 26.74 4.88
CA VAL A 52 22.25 26.71 5.70
C VAL A 52 20.96 26.88 4.88
N LEU A 53 20.96 27.75 3.86
CA LEU A 53 19.77 27.96 3.02
C LEU A 53 19.52 26.73 2.13
N VAL A 54 20.59 26.21 1.50
CA VAL A 54 20.50 25.03 0.63
C VAL A 54 20.07 23.78 1.41
N GLU A 55 20.62 23.59 2.61
CA GLU A 55 20.24 22.51 3.54
C GLU A 55 18.74 22.54 3.85
N ASN A 56 18.23 23.71 4.23
CA ASN A 56 16.81 23.92 4.51
C ASN A 56 15.91 23.69 3.30
N PHE A 57 16.33 24.20 2.14
CA PHE A 57 15.55 24.12 0.92
C PHE A 57 15.42 22.69 0.42
N VAL A 58 16.49 21.91 0.48
CA VAL A 58 16.45 20.50 0.06
C VAL A 58 15.59 19.69 1.02
N ASP A 59 15.73 19.90 2.33
CA ASP A 59 14.87 19.27 3.33
C ASP A 59 13.39 19.61 3.14
N LEU A 60 13.07 20.80 2.67
CA LEU A 60 11.71 21.23 2.34
C LEU A 60 11.19 20.51 1.09
N ILE A 61 12.01 20.38 0.04
CA ILE A 61 11.61 19.70 -1.20
C ILE A 61 11.22 18.25 -0.92
N PHE A 62 12.03 17.51 -0.15
CA PHE A 62 11.71 16.13 0.16
C PHE A 62 10.44 16.00 1.03
N ASP A 63 10.24 16.87 2.02
CA ASP A 63 9.00 16.90 2.80
C ASP A 63 7.79 17.18 1.90
N LEU A 64 7.89 18.11 0.95
CA LEU A 64 6.82 18.42 0.00
C LEU A 64 6.55 17.24 -0.95
N LEU A 65 7.60 16.57 -1.43
CA LEU A 65 7.47 15.36 -2.25
C LEU A 65 6.74 14.25 -1.50
N ILE A 66 6.96 14.09 -0.19
CA ILE A 66 6.30 13.06 0.60
C ILE A 66 4.87 13.47 0.99
N ALA A 67 4.68 14.72 1.43
CA ALA A 67 3.40 15.23 1.91
C ALA A 67 2.37 15.42 0.79
N VAL A 68 2.82 15.89 -0.36
CA VAL A 68 1.95 16.30 -1.49
C VAL A 68 2.27 15.50 -2.75
N GLY A 69 3.55 15.41 -3.11
CA GLY A 69 3.97 14.75 -4.36
C GLY A 69 3.55 13.28 -4.45
N TYR A 70 3.79 12.50 -3.39
CA TYR A 70 3.52 11.08 -3.35
C TYR A 70 2.01 10.77 -3.40
N PRO A 71 1.14 11.42 -2.60
CA PRO A 71 -0.31 11.29 -2.78
C PRO A 71 -0.78 11.62 -4.20
N MET A 72 -0.25 12.68 -4.82
CA MET A 72 -0.61 13.03 -6.20
C MET A 72 -0.16 11.96 -7.20
N ILE A 73 1.06 11.44 -7.07
CA ILE A 73 1.56 10.33 -7.90
C ILE A 73 0.67 9.08 -7.73
N LEU A 74 0.24 8.78 -6.50
CA LEU A 74 -0.65 7.65 -6.21
C LEU A 74 -2.01 7.83 -6.87
N VAL A 75 -2.61 9.02 -6.83
CA VAL A 75 -3.86 9.32 -7.54
C VAL A 75 -3.66 9.20 -9.06
N CYS A 76 -2.59 9.76 -9.62
CA CYS A 76 -2.26 9.64 -11.04
C CYS A 76 -2.06 8.18 -11.46
N TYR A 77 -1.43 7.36 -10.62
CA TYR A 77 -1.31 5.93 -10.83
C TYR A 77 -2.70 5.28 -10.90
N CYS A 78 -3.60 5.58 -9.96
CA CYS A 78 -4.95 5.01 -9.97
C CYS A 78 -5.73 5.40 -11.24
N LEU A 79 -5.63 6.66 -11.67
CA LEU A 79 -6.28 7.15 -12.88
C LEU A 79 -5.72 6.53 -14.17
N SER A 80 -4.42 6.24 -14.20
CA SER A 80 -3.77 5.65 -15.38
C SER A 80 -3.87 4.13 -15.42
N ALA A 81 -3.94 3.47 -14.26
CA ALA A 81 -4.05 2.02 -14.15
C ALA A 81 -5.46 1.49 -14.43
N PHE A 82 -6.49 2.30 -14.17
CA PHE A 82 -7.88 1.89 -14.41
C PHE A 82 -8.18 1.81 -15.91
N LYS A 83 -8.40 0.60 -16.40
CA LYS A 83 -8.86 0.35 -17.76
C LYS A 83 -10.30 -0.11 -17.72
N PHE A 84 -11.20 0.75 -18.19
CA PHE A 84 -12.59 0.41 -18.36
C PHE A 84 -12.89 0.14 -19.83
N ASP A 85 -13.44 -1.04 -20.12
CA ASP A 85 -13.83 -1.41 -21.48
C ASP A 85 -15.06 -0.59 -21.91
N ARG A 86 -14.79 0.48 -22.66
CA ARG A 86 -15.83 1.38 -23.18
C ARG A 86 -16.74 0.69 -24.19
N ALA A 87 -16.28 -0.35 -24.89
CA ALA A 87 -17.14 -1.08 -25.80
C ALA A 87 -18.18 -1.90 -25.03
N LYS A 88 -17.74 -2.60 -23.96
CA LYS A 88 -18.63 -3.30 -23.04
C LYS A 88 -19.61 -2.35 -22.34
N LEU A 89 -19.17 -1.15 -21.97
CA LEU A 89 -20.05 -0.11 -21.42
C LEU A 89 -21.18 0.26 -22.40
N THR A 90 -20.84 0.55 -23.65
CA THR A 90 -21.84 0.95 -24.66
C THR A 90 -22.89 -0.13 -24.88
N ILE A 91 -22.48 -1.40 -24.92
CA ILE A 91 -23.40 -2.54 -25.03
C ILE A 91 -24.32 -2.60 -23.81
N ASN A 92 -23.77 -2.48 -22.60
CA ASN A 92 -24.54 -2.56 -21.37
C ASN A 92 -25.52 -1.37 -21.23
N LEU A 93 -25.14 -0.16 -21.63
CA LEU A 93 -26.03 1.01 -21.63
C LEU A 93 -27.21 0.85 -22.60
N ALA A 94 -27.03 0.09 -23.69
CA ALA A 94 -28.12 -0.24 -24.60
C ALA A 94 -29.04 -1.35 -24.05
N ALA A 95 -28.50 -2.24 -23.20
CA ALA A 95 -29.22 -3.39 -22.66
C ALA A 95 -29.96 -3.10 -21.34
N PHE A 96 -29.42 -2.24 -20.47
CA PHE A 96 -29.96 -1.97 -19.15
C PHE A 96 -30.71 -0.62 -19.07
N PRO A 97 -31.74 -0.51 -18.21
CA PRO A 97 -32.48 0.73 -18.01
C PRO A 97 -31.58 1.83 -17.41
N GLN A 98 -31.93 3.08 -17.70
CA GLN A 98 -31.19 4.26 -17.26
C GLN A 98 -31.05 4.31 -15.72
N GLY A 99 -29.84 4.56 -15.21
CA GLY A 99 -29.53 4.60 -13.77
C GLY A 99 -29.07 3.25 -13.16
N TRP A 100 -29.39 2.10 -13.76
CA TRP A 100 -28.96 0.80 -13.22
C TRP A 100 -27.44 0.60 -13.27
N MET A 101 -26.83 1.08 -14.36
CA MET A 101 -25.39 1.00 -14.58
C MET A 101 -24.60 1.86 -13.60
N GLU A 102 -25.14 2.97 -13.11
CA GLU A 102 -24.46 3.85 -12.16
C GLU A 102 -24.26 3.15 -10.81
N GLN A 103 -25.22 2.31 -10.42
CA GLN A 103 -25.17 1.51 -9.20
C GLN A 103 -24.35 0.21 -9.36
N SER A 104 -24.29 -0.33 -10.58
CA SER A 104 -23.65 -1.62 -10.88
C SER A 104 -22.29 -1.50 -11.61
N ALA A 105 -21.77 -0.29 -11.81
CA ALA A 105 -20.53 -0.09 -12.56
C ALA A 105 -19.33 -0.85 -11.95
N SER A 106 -19.28 -0.95 -10.61
CA SER A 106 -18.23 -1.67 -9.88
C SER A 106 -18.28 -3.18 -10.06
N THR A 107 -19.46 -3.76 -10.34
CA THR A 107 -19.60 -5.21 -10.60
C THR A 107 -19.27 -5.58 -12.04
N ILE A 108 -19.28 -4.60 -12.96
CA ILE A 108 -19.00 -4.78 -14.38
C ILE A 108 -17.53 -4.52 -14.71
N ALA A 109 -16.89 -3.62 -13.95
CA ALA A 109 -15.47 -3.33 -14.03
C ALA A 109 -14.64 -4.56 -13.64
N ASP A 110 -13.37 -4.56 -14.07
CA ASP A 110 -12.42 -5.61 -13.67
C ASP A 110 -12.30 -5.62 -12.14
N PRO A 111 -12.70 -6.72 -11.46
CA PRO A 111 -12.71 -6.79 -10.01
C PRO A 111 -11.30 -6.66 -9.42
N VAL A 112 -10.29 -7.18 -10.13
CA VAL A 112 -8.88 -7.10 -9.73
C VAL A 112 -8.43 -5.65 -9.70
N GLN A 113 -8.65 -4.91 -10.79
CA GLN A 113 -8.28 -3.49 -10.87
C GLN A 113 -9.05 -2.65 -9.86
N THR A 114 -10.34 -2.92 -9.69
CA THR A 114 -11.22 -2.18 -8.79
C THR A 114 -10.76 -2.31 -7.34
N VAL A 115 -10.45 -3.53 -6.89
CA VAL A 115 -9.93 -3.76 -5.53
C VAL A 115 -8.55 -3.12 -5.34
N VAL A 116 -7.64 -3.25 -6.31
CA VAL A 116 -6.31 -2.62 -6.24
C VAL A 116 -6.42 -1.11 -6.11
N ILE A 117 -7.27 -0.47 -6.92
CA ILE A 117 -7.48 0.99 -6.88
C ILE A 117 -8.18 1.40 -5.59
N TYR A 118 -9.26 0.72 -5.21
CA TYR A 118 -9.99 1.01 -3.97
C TYR A 118 -9.04 0.96 -2.78
N LYS A 119 -8.23 -0.10 -2.67
CA LYS A 119 -7.28 -0.26 -1.57
C LYS A 119 -6.18 0.79 -1.61
N THR A 120 -5.67 1.10 -2.79
CA THR A 120 -4.63 2.12 -2.99
C THR A 120 -5.15 3.51 -2.60
N LEU A 121 -6.34 3.91 -3.05
CA LEU A 121 -6.98 5.17 -2.65
C LEU A 121 -7.32 5.19 -1.17
N LYS A 122 -7.81 4.08 -0.60
CA LYS A 122 -8.11 3.98 0.83
C LYS A 122 -6.86 4.11 1.70
N SER A 123 -5.68 3.75 1.20
CA SER A 123 -4.40 4.01 1.89
C SER A 123 -4.11 5.50 2.05
N LEU A 124 -4.70 6.37 1.20
CA LEU A 124 -4.65 7.82 1.36
C LEU A 124 -5.49 8.34 2.52
N ARG A 125 -6.49 7.57 2.97
CA ARG A 125 -7.35 7.95 4.08
C ARG A 125 -6.64 7.71 5.40
N ILE A 126 -6.77 8.65 6.33
CA ILE A 126 -6.38 8.44 7.73
C ILE A 126 -7.37 7.46 8.33
N SER A 127 -6.97 6.20 8.41
CA SER A 127 -7.81 5.08 8.88
C SER A 127 -7.34 4.50 10.21
N SER A 128 -6.16 4.89 10.68
CA SER A 128 -5.60 4.42 11.95
C SER A 128 -4.96 5.57 12.71
N VAL A 129 -4.85 5.41 14.03
CA VAL A 129 -4.15 6.35 14.92
C VAL A 129 -2.69 6.54 14.48
N PHE A 130 -2.04 5.46 14.06
CA PHE A 130 -0.67 5.52 13.58
C PHE A 130 -0.54 6.30 12.26
N ASN A 131 -1.48 6.13 11.33
CA ASN A 131 -1.56 6.92 10.10
C ASN A 131 -1.80 8.41 10.39
N PHE A 132 -2.59 8.72 11.42
CA PHE A 132 -2.82 10.09 11.85
C PHE A 132 -1.51 10.74 12.31
N PHE A 133 -0.77 10.09 13.21
CA PHE A 133 0.47 10.65 13.74
C PHE A 133 1.56 10.80 12.68
N THR A 134 1.72 9.84 11.77
CA THR A 134 2.76 9.93 10.72
C THR A 134 2.46 11.06 9.74
N ARG A 135 1.20 11.17 9.30
CA ARG A 135 0.77 12.23 8.37
C ARG A 135 0.75 13.60 9.01
N MET A 136 0.27 13.72 10.24
CA MET A 136 0.31 14.97 10.98
C MET A 136 1.76 15.38 11.26
N GLY A 137 2.61 14.42 11.63
CA GLY A 137 4.04 14.62 11.86
C GLY A 137 4.73 15.29 10.67
N ILE A 138 4.53 14.78 9.46
CA ILE A 138 5.11 15.38 8.23
C ILE A 138 4.56 16.77 7.94
N ASN A 139 3.26 17.00 8.12
CA ASN A 139 2.69 18.32 7.92
C ASN A 139 3.25 19.34 8.93
N VAL A 140 3.45 18.92 10.18
CA VAL A 140 4.08 19.75 11.22
C VAL A 140 5.56 20.00 10.92
N THR A 141 6.32 19.00 10.45
CA THR A 141 7.73 19.22 10.07
C THR A 141 7.86 20.17 8.88
N LEU A 142 6.99 20.04 7.89
CA LEU A 142 6.92 20.92 6.73
C LEU A 142 6.60 22.36 7.15
N TRP A 143 5.57 22.55 7.99
CA TRP A 143 5.20 23.87 8.51
C TRP A 143 6.35 24.52 9.28
N PHE A 144 7.01 23.76 10.18
CA PHE A 144 8.14 24.26 10.95
C PHE A 144 9.33 24.65 10.05
N LYS A 145 9.65 23.84 9.03
CA LYS A 145 10.72 24.12 8.06
C LYS A 145 10.39 25.37 7.21
N LEU A 146 9.14 25.52 6.75
CA LEU A 146 8.69 26.73 6.04
C LEU A 146 8.85 27.98 6.90
N HIS A 147 8.37 27.94 8.14
CA HIS A 147 8.49 29.07 9.06
C HIS A 147 9.96 29.45 9.30
N ARG A 148 10.84 28.45 9.45
CA ARG A 148 12.28 28.67 9.58
C ARG A 148 12.90 29.34 8.35
N ILE A 149 12.50 28.92 7.14
CA ILE A 149 12.99 29.53 5.88
C ILE A 149 12.50 30.98 5.75
N THR A 150 11.22 31.25 6.03
CA THR A 150 10.68 32.61 5.99
C THR A 150 11.36 33.53 7.00
N ASN A 151 11.55 33.06 8.23
CA ASN A 151 12.26 33.83 9.27
C ASN A 151 13.72 34.12 8.85
N PHE A 152 14.39 33.15 8.21
CA PHE A 152 15.74 33.35 7.68
C PHE A 152 15.78 34.36 6.54
N MET A 153 14.81 34.36 5.62
CA MET A 153 14.72 35.35 4.54
C MET A 153 14.47 36.77 5.08
N ASN A 154 13.65 36.91 6.11
CA ASN A 154 13.34 38.20 6.73
C ASN A 154 14.50 38.73 7.59
N ASN A 155 15.24 37.86 8.27
CA ASN A 155 16.33 38.22 9.17
C ASN A 155 17.59 37.39 8.88
N PRO A 156 18.36 37.71 7.82
CA PRO A 156 19.57 36.95 7.46
C PRO A 156 20.68 37.04 8.53
N ARG A 157 20.57 38.00 9.45
CA ARG A 157 21.50 38.16 10.59
C ARG A 157 21.24 37.21 11.75
N SER A 158 20.05 36.59 11.87
CA SER A 158 19.79 35.57 12.91
C SER A 158 20.30 34.20 12.45
N GLN A 159 21.58 34.13 12.12
CA GLN A 159 22.19 32.95 11.52
C GLN A 159 22.22 31.82 12.54
N THR A 160 21.23 30.92 12.48
CA THR A 160 21.22 29.70 13.28
C THR A 160 22.31 28.76 12.79
N SER A 161 22.92 28.00 13.70
CA SER A 161 23.89 26.95 13.41
C SER A 161 23.38 26.00 12.31
N SER A 162 24.31 25.51 11.46
CA SER A 162 24.00 24.49 10.44
C SER A 162 23.25 23.30 11.04
N ILE A 163 22.31 22.76 10.27
CA ILE A 163 21.45 21.64 10.70
C ILE A 163 22.27 20.34 10.77
N TYR A 164 23.32 20.26 9.94
CA TYR A 164 24.16 19.09 9.81
C TYR A 164 25.54 19.30 10.44
N PRO A 165 26.09 18.29 11.10
CA PRO A 165 27.48 18.34 11.54
C PRO A 165 28.40 18.36 10.32
N LYS A 166 29.01 19.52 10.04
CA LYS A 166 29.93 19.67 8.91
C LYS A 166 31.17 18.79 9.09
N ARG A 167 31.61 18.13 8.01
CA ARG A 167 32.82 17.29 7.96
C ARG A 167 32.81 16.07 8.91
N ASN A 168 31.66 15.70 9.47
CA ASN A 168 31.56 14.49 10.29
C ASN A 168 31.39 13.23 9.42
N ARG A 169 32.51 12.54 9.16
CA ARG A 169 32.53 11.33 8.33
C ARG A 169 31.66 10.20 8.88
N VAL A 170 31.56 10.07 10.20
CA VAL A 170 30.77 9.01 10.85
C VAL A 170 29.28 9.21 10.57
N ALA A 171 28.81 10.45 10.76
CA ALA A 171 27.41 10.79 10.49
C ALA A 171 27.05 10.59 9.00
N ALA A 172 27.89 11.04 8.08
CA ALA A 172 27.64 10.86 6.66
C ALA A 172 27.67 9.38 6.25
N SER A 173 28.63 8.60 6.76
CA SER A 173 28.71 7.16 6.53
C SER A 173 27.47 6.44 7.05
N SER A 174 26.96 6.82 8.24
CA SER A 174 25.73 6.23 8.80
C SER A 174 24.50 6.43 7.90
N LEU A 175 24.38 7.58 7.23
CA LEU A 175 23.28 7.87 6.29
C LEU A 175 23.38 7.05 5.00
N VAL A 176 24.60 6.82 4.50
CA VAL A 176 24.84 5.94 3.35
C VAL A 176 24.50 4.50 3.70
N VAL A 177 24.95 4.01 4.86
CA VAL A 177 24.60 2.67 5.35
C VAL A 177 23.09 2.53 5.54
N PHE A 178 22.44 3.52 6.14
CA PHE A 178 20.98 3.56 6.27
C PHE A 178 20.28 3.44 4.90
N THR A 179 20.76 4.18 3.90
CA THR A 179 20.20 4.13 2.54
C THR A 179 20.31 2.74 1.94
N LEU A 180 21.47 2.10 2.05
CA LEU A 180 21.68 0.73 1.57
C LEU A 180 20.77 -0.26 2.29
N LEU A 181 20.65 -0.15 3.63
CA LEU A 181 19.78 -1.00 4.43
C LEU A 181 18.31 -0.86 4.03
N VAL A 182 17.82 0.37 3.79
CA VAL A 182 16.45 0.62 3.34
C VAL A 182 16.20 -0.05 1.99
N ILE A 183 17.10 0.13 1.02
CA ILE A 183 16.96 -0.47 -0.32
C ILE A 183 16.95 -2.00 -0.22
N VAL A 184 17.90 -2.59 0.50
CA VAL A 184 17.99 -4.04 0.70
C VAL A 184 16.74 -4.57 1.41
N TYR A 185 16.27 -3.87 2.44
CA TYR A 185 15.07 -4.26 3.18
C TYR A 185 13.83 -4.27 2.30
N VAL A 186 13.63 -3.22 1.48
CA VAL A 186 12.49 -3.15 0.55
C VAL A 186 12.59 -4.26 -0.50
N GLU A 187 13.76 -4.43 -1.12
CA GLU A 187 13.98 -5.44 -2.14
C GLU A 187 13.70 -6.84 -1.59
N GLU A 188 14.32 -7.22 -0.48
CA GLU A 188 14.12 -8.54 0.13
C GLU A 188 12.68 -8.73 0.63
N SER A 189 12.05 -7.69 1.20
CA SER A 189 10.63 -7.76 1.59
C SER A 189 9.72 -8.00 0.39
N THR A 190 9.94 -7.30 -0.73
CA THR A 190 9.15 -7.48 -1.95
C THR A 190 9.37 -8.87 -2.55
N ARG A 191 10.62 -9.32 -2.62
CA ARG A 191 11.04 -10.57 -3.26
C ARG A 191 10.55 -11.79 -2.50
N THR A 192 10.75 -11.82 -1.18
CA THR A 192 10.35 -12.97 -0.35
C THR A 192 8.83 -13.12 -0.29
N SER A 193 8.10 -12.01 -0.13
CA SER A 193 6.63 -11.99 -0.16
C SER A 193 6.05 -12.44 -1.50
N ALA A 194 6.65 -11.99 -2.61
CA ALA A 194 6.22 -12.40 -3.95
C ALA A 194 6.42 -13.90 -4.18
N ARG A 195 7.52 -14.47 -3.68
CA ARG A 195 7.78 -15.91 -3.75
C ARG A 195 6.78 -16.73 -2.91
N ALA A 196 6.46 -16.27 -1.70
CA ALA A 196 5.47 -16.95 -0.85
C ALA A 196 4.07 -17.00 -1.51
N CYS A 197 3.68 -15.94 -2.21
CA CYS A 197 2.37 -15.83 -2.84
C CYS A 197 2.34 -16.32 -4.30
N TYR A 198 3.48 -16.66 -4.90
CA TYR A 198 3.56 -17.17 -6.27
C TYR A 198 2.65 -18.39 -6.55
N PRO A 199 2.48 -19.36 -5.63
CA PRO A 199 1.56 -20.49 -5.82
C PRO A 199 0.06 -20.11 -5.81
N HIS A 200 -0.27 -18.88 -5.42
CA HIS A 200 -1.63 -18.40 -5.17
C HIS A 200 -1.95 -17.19 -6.06
N PRO A 201 -2.20 -17.40 -7.37
CA PRO A 201 -2.48 -16.30 -8.31
C PRO A 201 -3.78 -15.54 -7.99
N GLU A 202 -4.68 -16.15 -7.22
CA GLU A 202 -5.92 -15.52 -6.73
C GLU A 202 -5.63 -14.48 -5.64
N CYS A 203 -4.45 -14.53 -5.02
CA CYS A 203 -3.99 -13.49 -4.12
C CYS A 203 -3.46 -12.29 -4.92
N VAL A 204 -4.33 -11.35 -5.21
CA VAL A 204 -4.03 -10.17 -6.05
C VAL A 204 -3.14 -9.16 -5.34
N MET A 205 -3.31 -9.02 -4.02
CA MET A 205 -2.51 -8.10 -3.20
C MET A 205 -2.01 -8.81 -1.96
N ASN A 206 -0.72 -8.69 -1.69
CA ASN A 206 -0.04 -9.23 -0.52
C ASN A 206 0.71 -8.14 0.25
N ALA A 207 0.84 -8.32 1.56
CA ALA A 207 1.71 -7.47 2.38
C ALA A 207 3.18 -7.80 2.05
N ARG A 208 4.03 -6.77 2.06
CA ARG A 208 5.45 -6.95 1.79
C ARG A 208 6.25 -7.03 3.06
N ARG A 209 6.60 -8.25 3.45
CA ARG A 209 7.39 -8.54 4.64
C ARG A 209 8.62 -9.33 4.26
N TRP A 210 9.70 -9.07 4.98
CA TRP A 210 10.87 -9.93 4.93
C TRP A 210 10.59 -11.19 5.74
N ILE A 211 10.14 -12.24 5.04
CA ILE A 211 9.81 -13.54 5.64
C ILE A 211 10.87 -14.58 5.29
N MET A 212 11.21 -15.41 6.28
CA MET A 212 12.04 -16.59 6.06
C MET A 212 11.17 -17.70 5.51
N LEU A 213 11.32 -17.97 4.22
CA LEU A 213 10.57 -19.01 3.52
C LEU A 213 11.01 -20.39 4.02
N GLU A 214 10.10 -21.10 4.66
CA GLU A 214 10.29 -22.52 4.95
C GLU A 214 9.97 -23.31 3.68
N LYS A 215 10.87 -24.21 3.27
CA LYS A 215 10.70 -24.99 2.04
C LYS A 215 9.36 -25.71 2.09
N ASP A 216 8.60 -25.61 0.99
CA ASP A 216 7.32 -26.31 0.75
C ASP A 216 6.11 -25.83 1.58
N SER A 217 6.21 -24.73 2.33
CA SER A 217 5.07 -24.18 3.07
C SER A 217 4.17 -23.29 2.18
N LEU A 218 2.95 -23.74 1.91
CA LEU A 218 1.93 -22.99 1.13
C LEU A 218 1.13 -21.98 1.97
N THR A 219 1.32 -21.98 3.30
CA THR A 219 0.55 -21.21 4.27
C THR A 219 1.20 -19.88 4.67
N GLN A 220 2.39 -19.57 4.15
CA GLN A 220 3.15 -18.39 4.55
C GLN A 220 2.82 -17.12 3.73
N CYS A 221 1.94 -17.19 2.73
CA CYS A 221 1.60 -16.03 1.90
C CYS A 221 0.81 -15.00 2.72
N PRO A 222 1.35 -13.77 2.94
CA PRO A 222 0.64 -12.72 3.67
C PRO A 222 -0.38 -12.03 2.76
N CYS A 223 -1.41 -12.78 2.37
CA CYS A 223 -2.41 -12.31 1.43
C CYS A 223 -3.35 -11.28 2.07
N LEU A 224 -3.57 -10.17 1.38
CA LEU A 224 -4.48 -9.13 1.84
C LEU A 224 -5.79 -9.08 1.04
N ALA A 225 -5.74 -9.44 -0.25
CA ALA A 225 -6.92 -9.44 -1.12
C ALA A 225 -6.94 -10.71 -1.96
N LEU A 226 -7.94 -11.56 -1.69
CA LEU A 226 -8.23 -12.79 -2.41
C LEU A 226 -9.36 -12.53 -3.40
N ILE A 227 -9.09 -12.67 -4.69
CA ILE A 227 -10.06 -12.48 -5.77
C ILE A 227 -10.00 -13.70 -6.68
N ASP A 228 -11.05 -14.52 -6.66
CA ASP A 228 -11.23 -15.64 -7.59
C ASP A 228 -12.64 -15.57 -8.19
N ASN A 229 -12.73 -14.87 -9.31
CA ASN A 229 -13.98 -14.64 -10.01
C ASN A 229 -13.97 -15.36 -11.36
N ASP A 230 -14.97 -16.19 -11.58
CA ASP A 230 -15.24 -16.80 -12.87
C ASP A 230 -16.51 -16.23 -13.45
N ILE A 231 -16.34 -15.20 -14.27
CA ILE A 231 -17.45 -14.37 -14.76
C ILE A 231 -18.17 -15.05 -15.94
N ALA A 232 -17.53 -16.03 -16.59
CA ALA A 232 -18.06 -16.68 -17.78
C ALA A 232 -17.64 -18.16 -17.85
N PRO A 233 -18.24 -19.04 -17.02
CA PRO A 233 -18.00 -20.48 -17.11
C PRO A 233 -18.36 -20.98 -18.51
N LYS A 234 -17.50 -21.78 -19.11
CA LYS A 234 -17.61 -22.14 -20.54
C LYS A 234 -18.62 -23.26 -20.78
N THR A 235 -18.91 -24.06 -19.76
CA THR A 235 -19.78 -25.22 -19.87
C THR A 235 -20.80 -25.26 -18.74
N TYR A 236 -21.97 -25.85 -19.03
CA TYR A 236 -23.00 -26.08 -18.01
C TYR A 236 -22.48 -26.97 -16.86
N ALA A 237 -21.63 -27.96 -17.15
CA ALA A 237 -21.04 -28.82 -16.13
C ALA A 237 -20.12 -28.05 -15.17
N GLU A 238 -19.29 -27.13 -15.70
CA GLU A 238 -18.43 -26.25 -14.90
C GLU A 238 -19.24 -25.28 -14.03
N TRP A 239 -20.37 -24.78 -14.56
CA TRP A 239 -21.29 -23.93 -13.79
C TRP A 239 -22.02 -24.70 -12.68
N MET A 240 -22.47 -25.92 -12.94
CA MET A 240 -23.18 -26.76 -11.95
C MET A 240 -22.26 -27.35 -10.88
N ASN A 241 -20.98 -27.58 -11.20
CA ASN A 241 -19.99 -28.08 -10.26
C ASN A 241 -18.73 -27.18 -10.27
N PRO A 242 -18.83 -25.96 -9.69
CA PRO A 242 -17.73 -25.03 -9.70
C PRO A 242 -16.58 -25.52 -8.82
N LYS A 243 -15.37 -25.07 -9.15
CA LYS A 243 -14.14 -25.40 -8.41
C LYS A 243 -14.31 -25.09 -6.92
N ASN A 244 -14.02 -26.07 -6.06
CA ASN A 244 -14.02 -25.91 -4.61
C ASN A 244 -12.78 -25.14 -4.16
N VAL A 245 -12.98 -24.03 -3.45
CA VAL A 245 -11.93 -23.13 -2.97
C VAL A 245 -11.81 -23.12 -1.45
N THR A 246 -12.60 -23.92 -0.73
CA THR A 246 -12.66 -23.91 0.75
C THR A 246 -11.29 -24.09 1.40
N THR A 247 -10.52 -25.09 0.95
CA THR A 247 -9.17 -25.36 1.48
C THR A 247 -8.19 -24.24 1.15
N LYS A 248 -8.32 -23.62 -0.03
CA LYS A 248 -7.44 -22.53 -0.46
C LYS A 248 -7.71 -21.24 0.31
N VAL A 249 -8.99 -20.93 0.52
CA VAL A 249 -9.44 -19.82 1.37
C VAL A 249 -8.91 -20.00 2.80
N ALA A 250 -9.05 -21.20 3.37
CA ALA A 250 -8.51 -21.52 4.69
C ALA A 250 -6.99 -21.33 4.78
N GLN A 251 -6.25 -21.83 3.77
CA GLN A 251 -4.79 -21.69 3.69
C GLN A 251 -4.33 -20.23 3.67
N LEU A 252 -4.99 -19.37 2.89
CA LEU A 252 -4.63 -17.95 2.81
C LEU A 252 -5.08 -17.17 4.06
N ALA A 253 -6.19 -17.56 4.66
CA ALA A 253 -6.69 -16.98 5.91
C ALA A 253 -5.86 -17.35 7.14
N THR A 254 -5.07 -18.44 7.08
CA THR A 254 -4.23 -18.91 8.18
C THR A 254 -3.28 -17.82 8.71
N THR A 255 -2.85 -16.89 7.85
CA THR A 255 -1.96 -15.79 8.24
C THR A 255 -2.66 -14.64 8.98
N GLY A 256 -4.00 -14.57 8.95
CA GLY A 256 -4.77 -13.52 9.61
C GLY A 256 -4.75 -12.15 8.91
N PHE A 257 -4.09 -12.01 7.76
CA PHE A 257 -3.94 -10.71 7.07
C PHE A 257 -5.02 -10.40 6.04
N LEU A 258 -5.97 -11.33 5.84
CA LEU A 258 -6.91 -11.26 4.74
C LEU A 258 -7.96 -10.17 4.99
N GLN A 259 -8.00 -9.15 4.13
CA GLN A 259 -8.88 -7.99 4.31
C GLN A 259 -10.05 -7.99 3.34
N ILE A 260 -9.87 -8.59 2.17
CA ILE A 260 -10.82 -8.58 1.05
C ILE A 260 -10.95 -10.01 0.52
N VAL A 261 -12.17 -10.53 0.48
CA VAL A 261 -12.52 -11.79 -0.17
C VAL A 261 -13.58 -11.51 -1.22
N GLN A 262 -13.28 -11.83 -2.47
CA GLN A 262 -14.25 -11.75 -3.56
C GLN A 262 -14.23 -13.05 -4.35
N LEU A 263 -15.34 -13.77 -4.30
CA LEU A 263 -15.51 -15.07 -4.94
C LEU A 263 -16.79 -15.06 -5.78
N THR A 264 -16.66 -15.43 -7.06
CA THR A 264 -17.79 -15.54 -8.00
C THR A 264 -17.72 -16.88 -8.72
N ASN A 265 -18.83 -17.64 -8.71
CA ASN A 265 -18.91 -18.98 -9.33
C ASN A 265 -17.81 -19.92 -8.81
N ARG A 266 -17.61 -19.92 -7.48
CA ARG A 266 -16.63 -20.77 -6.77
C ARG A 266 -17.29 -21.45 -5.59
N LYS A 267 -17.08 -22.75 -5.44
CA LYS A 267 -17.72 -23.52 -4.38
C LYS A 267 -17.05 -23.24 -3.03
N LEU A 268 -17.79 -22.61 -2.12
CA LEU A 268 -17.46 -22.33 -0.73
C LEU A 268 -18.70 -22.62 0.13
N GLU A 269 -18.94 -23.89 0.43
CA GLU A 269 -20.15 -24.31 1.18
C GLU A 269 -20.14 -23.79 2.62
N VAL A 270 -18.97 -23.84 3.26
CA VAL A 270 -18.75 -23.42 4.65
C VAL A 270 -17.61 -22.42 4.67
N ILE A 271 -17.81 -21.32 5.41
CA ILE A 271 -16.74 -20.34 5.65
C ILE A 271 -15.77 -20.96 6.67
N PRO A 272 -14.48 -21.11 6.32
CA PRO A 272 -13.51 -21.79 7.17
C PRO A 272 -13.22 -20.98 8.45
N GLU A 273 -12.95 -21.69 9.56
CA GLU A 273 -12.68 -21.10 10.88
C GLU A 273 -11.45 -20.17 10.87
N GLU A 274 -10.49 -20.42 9.98
CA GLU A 274 -9.30 -19.59 9.83
C GLU A 274 -9.64 -18.13 9.47
N LEU A 275 -10.78 -17.88 8.80
CA LEU A 275 -11.24 -16.51 8.53
C LEU A 275 -11.59 -15.73 9.80
N ARG A 276 -11.96 -16.41 10.88
CA ARG A 276 -12.24 -15.77 12.17
C ARG A 276 -11.02 -15.01 12.70
N GLY A 277 -9.82 -15.48 12.37
CA GLY A 277 -8.55 -14.83 12.74
C GLY A 277 -8.23 -13.55 11.95
N CYS A 278 -8.97 -13.26 10.88
CA CYS A 278 -8.76 -12.08 10.03
C CYS A 278 -9.57 -10.88 10.55
N THR A 279 -9.15 -10.30 11.68
CA THR A 279 -9.90 -9.24 12.38
C THR A 279 -10.00 -7.93 11.60
N ASP A 280 -9.10 -7.69 10.65
CA ASP A 280 -9.07 -6.49 9.80
C ASP A 280 -9.88 -6.66 8.49
N MET A 281 -10.73 -7.68 8.41
CA MET A 281 -11.56 -7.94 7.23
C MET A 281 -12.59 -6.84 7.00
N ARG A 282 -12.65 -6.34 5.77
CA ARG A 282 -13.42 -5.15 5.39
C ARG A 282 -14.41 -5.39 4.26
N TYR A 283 -14.16 -6.38 3.41
CA TYR A 283 -14.96 -6.62 2.22
C TYR A 283 -15.11 -8.11 1.99
N ILE A 284 -16.34 -8.62 1.97
CA ILE A 284 -16.67 -9.99 1.60
C ILE A 284 -17.75 -9.98 0.53
N SER A 285 -17.43 -10.47 -0.67
CA SER A 285 -18.40 -10.69 -1.73
C SER A 285 -18.40 -12.16 -2.13
N LEU A 286 -19.54 -12.82 -1.88
CA LEU A 286 -19.76 -14.24 -2.19
C LEU A 286 -20.95 -14.32 -3.15
N VAL A 287 -20.66 -14.56 -4.43
CA VAL A 287 -21.66 -14.59 -5.50
C VAL A 287 -21.67 -15.98 -6.14
N TYR A 288 -22.81 -16.67 -6.11
CA TYR A 288 -22.96 -18.05 -6.59
C TYR A 288 -21.93 -19.02 -5.98
N THR A 289 -21.73 -18.95 -4.66
CA THR A 289 -20.71 -19.74 -3.97
C THR A 289 -21.21 -21.02 -3.30
N HIS A 290 -22.50 -21.33 -3.41
CA HIS A 290 -23.15 -22.44 -2.70
C HIS A 290 -23.02 -22.38 -1.17
N THR A 291 -22.72 -21.20 -0.61
CA THR A 291 -22.69 -20.98 0.84
C THR A 291 -24.12 -21.03 1.37
N GLN A 292 -24.40 -21.99 2.26
CA GLN A 292 -25.76 -22.21 2.77
C GLN A 292 -26.01 -21.51 4.12
N THR A 293 -24.98 -21.45 4.96
CA THR A 293 -25.07 -20.93 6.32
C THR A 293 -23.85 -20.10 6.65
N PHE A 294 -24.06 -18.98 7.33
CA PHE A 294 -22.97 -18.24 7.96
C PHE A 294 -22.65 -18.83 9.33
N PRO A 295 -21.37 -18.95 9.69
CA PRO A 295 -20.97 -19.43 11.00
C PRO A 295 -21.35 -18.41 12.08
N VAL A 296 -21.58 -18.90 13.30
CA VAL A 296 -22.07 -18.06 14.41
C VAL A 296 -21.11 -16.91 14.71
N TRP A 297 -19.79 -17.13 14.62
CA TRP A 297 -18.76 -16.12 14.89
C TRP A 297 -18.65 -15.01 13.85
N ILE A 298 -19.40 -15.04 12.73
CA ILE A 298 -19.27 -14.02 11.67
C ILE A 298 -19.50 -12.58 12.19
N HIS A 299 -20.27 -12.43 13.26
CA HIS A 299 -20.51 -11.15 13.94
C HIS A 299 -19.27 -10.56 14.62
N GLU A 300 -18.22 -11.36 14.84
CA GLU A 300 -16.95 -10.92 15.42
C GLU A 300 -16.12 -10.07 14.43
N LEU A 301 -16.42 -10.15 13.13
CA LEU A 301 -15.78 -9.34 12.08
C LEU A 301 -16.31 -7.89 12.10
N THR A 302 -15.95 -7.13 13.13
CA THR A 302 -16.45 -5.76 13.37
C THR A 302 -16.00 -4.71 12.36
N GLN A 303 -14.97 -5.00 11.56
CA GLN A 303 -14.42 -4.07 10.55
C GLN A 303 -15.04 -4.22 9.16
N LEU A 304 -16.02 -5.12 9.01
CA LEU A 304 -16.67 -5.38 7.74
C LEU A 304 -17.47 -4.15 7.28
N GLU A 305 -17.15 -3.63 6.10
CA GLU A 305 -17.83 -2.47 5.51
C GLU A 305 -18.84 -2.90 4.43
N TYR A 306 -18.57 -4.01 3.72
CA TYR A 306 -19.34 -4.49 2.58
C TYR A 306 -19.34 -6.02 2.48
#